data_AF-A0A601QLM6-F1
#
_entry.id   AF-A0A601QLM6-F1
#
_cell.length_a   1.000
_cell.length_b   1.000
_cell.length_c   1.000
_cell.angle_alpha   90.00
_cell.angle_beta   90.00
_cell.angle_gamma   90.00
#
_symmetry.space_group_name_H-M   'P 1'
#
loop_
_entity.id
_entity.type
_entity.pdbx_description
1 polymer ?
#
loop_
_entity_poly.entity_id
_entity_poly.type
_entity_poly.pdbx_seq_one_letter_code
_entity_poly.pdbx_strand_id
1 'polypeptide(L)'
;MTTITREQQKQILIDTANHVISRDNTSPYSENLRELARIALASLDAEPVAWTSEGALAEVYCGETGVIGPKYIVGDVPLYRHA
;
A
#
# COMPACT_ATOMS: atom_id res chain seq x y z
N MET A 1 -5.62 23.62 -3.21
CA MET A 1 -5.33 22.18 -3.20
C MET A 1 -5.08 21.80 -1.74
N THR A 2 -6.00 21.07 -1.10
CA THR A 2 -5.79 20.63 0.29
C THR A 2 -4.87 19.42 0.28
N THR A 3 -3.68 19.58 0.85
CA THR A 3 -2.72 18.47 1.00
C THR A 3 -3.17 17.59 2.15
N ILE A 4 -3.62 16.38 1.86
CA ILE A 4 -3.89 15.36 2.86
C ILE A 4 -2.58 14.72 3.32
N THR A 5 -2.38 14.52 4.62
CA THR A 5 -1.20 13.81 5.15
C THR A 5 -1.34 12.29 4.95
N ARG A 6 -0.23 11.54 4.97
CA ARG A 6 -0.29 10.06 4.92
C ARG A 6 -1.13 9.47 6.06
N GLU A 7 -1.05 10.05 7.25
CA GLU A 7 -1.84 9.58 8.40
C GLU A 7 -3.33 9.88 8.23
N GLN A 8 -3.68 11.06 7.69
CA GLN A 8 -5.07 11.36 7.33
C GLN A 8 -5.58 10.42 6.23
N GLN A 9 -4.75 10.13 5.22
CA GLN A 9 -5.10 9.19 4.16
C GLN A 9 -5.36 7.78 4.71
N LYS A 10 -4.51 7.28 5.62
CA LYS A 10 -4.72 5.99 6.30
C LYS A 10 -6.03 5.96 7.08
N GLN A 11 -6.30 7.01 7.87
CA GLN A 11 -7.52 7.07 8.68
C GLN A 11 -8.78 7.05 7.81
N ILE A 12 -8.79 7.83 6.71
CA ILE A 12 -9.91 7.80 5.75
C ILE A 12 -10.14 6.40 5.19
N LEU A 13 -9.07 5.68 4.84
CA LEU A 13 -9.17 4.33 4.30
C LEU A 13 -9.77 3.37 5.34
N ILE A 14 -9.28 3.42 6.58
CA ILE A 14 -9.78 2.58 7.70
C ILE A 14 -11.27 2.83 7.94
N ASP A 15 -11.67 4.09 8.09
CA ASP A 15 -13.05 4.46 8.40
C ASP A 15 -13.99 4.05 7.27
N THR A 16 -13.58 4.31 6.02
CA THR A 16 -14.39 4.00 4.83
C THR A 16 -14.53 2.49 4.64
N ALA A 17 -13.44 1.73 4.77
CA ALA A 17 -13.46 0.28 4.60
C ALA A 17 -14.34 -0.40 5.66
N ASN A 18 -14.22 0.00 6.94
CA ASN A 18 -15.06 -0.53 8.02
C ASN A 18 -16.55 -0.20 7.81
N HIS A 19 -16.85 1.00 7.32
CA HIS A 19 -18.22 1.36 6.96
C HIS A 19 -18.78 0.49 5.83
N VAL A 20 -18.01 0.27 4.76
CA VAL A 20 -18.40 -0.59 3.63
C VAL A 20 -18.60 -2.05 4.08
N ILE A 21 -17.73 -2.55 4.97
CA ILE A 21 -17.80 -3.92 5.49
C ILE A 21 -19.03 -4.13 6.37
N SER A 22 -19.46 -3.13 7.14
CA SER A 22 -20.58 -3.26 8.10
C SER A 22 -21.96 -2.95 7.50
N ARG A 23 -22.02 -2.32 6.33
CA ARG A 23 -23.28 -1.92 5.68
C ARG A 23 -24.07 -3.12 5.16
N ASP A 24 -25.40 -2.97 5.07
CA ASP A 24 -26.29 -3.93 4.40
C ASP A 24 -26.03 -4.09 2.89
N ASN A 25 -26.45 -5.25 2.35
CA ASN A 25 -26.32 -5.57 0.93
C ASN A 25 -27.42 -4.87 0.11
N THR A 26 -27.18 -3.59 -0.19
CA THR A 26 -28.09 -2.73 -0.96
C THR A 26 -27.80 -2.70 -2.46
N SER A 27 -26.76 -3.41 -2.94
CA SER A 27 -26.30 -3.43 -4.32
C SER A 27 -25.81 -4.82 -4.72
N PRO A 28 -25.95 -5.23 -6.01
CA PRO A 28 -25.35 -6.47 -6.51
C PRO A 28 -23.81 -6.49 -6.39
N TYR A 29 -23.17 -5.33 -6.22
CA TYR A 29 -21.72 -5.22 -6.01
C TYR A 29 -21.31 -5.21 -4.53
N SER A 30 -22.25 -5.35 -3.58
CA SER A 30 -21.93 -5.22 -2.14
C SER A 30 -20.84 -6.19 -1.69
N GLU A 31 -20.85 -7.45 -2.16
CA GLU A 31 -19.77 -8.40 -1.83
C GLU A 31 -18.42 -7.98 -2.44
N ASN A 32 -18.41 -7.52 -3.69
CA ASN A 32 -17.18 -6.99 -4.31
C ASN A 32 -16.64 -5.78 -3.55
N LEU A 33 -17.52 -4.90 -3.08
CA LEU A 33 -17.14 -3.72 -2.29
C LEU A 33 -16.59 -4.12 -0.91
N ARG A 34 -17.18 -5.12 -0.25
CA ARG A 34 -16.66 -5.68 1.00
C ARG A 34 -15.27 -6.28 0.77
N GLU A 35 -15.08 -7.01 -0.33
CA GLU A 35 -13.78 -7.61 -0.64
C GLU A 35 -12.72 -6.56 -0.98
N LEU A 36 -13.07 -5.54 -1.76
CA LEU A 36 -12.19 -4.39 -2.00
C LEU A 36 -11.80 -3.69 -0.70
N ALA A 37 -12.73 -3.54 0.25
CA ALA A 37 -12.46 -2.97 1.56
C ALA A 37 -11.50 -3.84 2.38
N ARG A 38 -11.66 -5.18 2.36
CA ARG A 38 -10.73 -6.12 3.03
C ARG A 38 -9.32 -6.06 2.43
N ILE A 39 -9.20 -6.05 1.11
CA ILE A 39 -7.91 -5.92 0.41
C ILE A 39 -7.25 -4.60 0.79
N ALA A 40 -8.01 -3.50 0.80
CA ALA A 40 -7.49 -2.18 1.15
C ALA A 40 -6.98 -2.14 2.61
N LEU A 41 -7.70 -2.74 3.57
CA LEU A 41 -7.26 -2.86 4.96
C LEU A 41 -6.02 -3.75 5.09
N ALA A 42 -6.00 -4.94 4.48
CA ALA A 42 -4.85 -5.84 4.51
C ALA A 42 -3.59 -5.21 3.89
N SER A 43 -3.77 -4.30 2.93
CA SER A 43 -2.66 -3.57 2.31
C SER A 43 -2.01 -2.54 3.25
N LEU A 44 -2.71 -2.08 4.30
CA LEU A 44 -2.15 -1.17 5.30
C LEU A 44 -1.16 -1.86 6.24
N ASP A 45 -1.40 -3.15 6.51
CA ASP A 45 -0.59 -3.97 7.42
C ASP A 45 0.48 -4.78 6.69
N ALA A 46 0.62 -4.60 5.37
CA ALA A 46 1.62 -5.31 4.59
C ALA A 46 3.02 -4.93 5.06
N GLU A 47 3.81 -5.92 5.49
CA GLU A 47 5.23 -5.72 5.76
C GLU A 47 6.04 -5.74 4.45
N PRO A 48 7.03 -4.84 4.29
CA PRO A 48 7.94 -4.89 3.16
C PRO A 48 8.73 -6.19 3.14
N VAL A 49 8.82 -6.85 1.98
CA VAL A 49 9.65 -8.04 1.81
C VAL A 49 11.12 -7.70 1.60
N ALA A 50 11.40 -6.45 1.24
CA ALA A 50 12.73 -5.93 0.96
C ALA A 50 12.74 -4.39 0.98
N TRP A 51 13.93 -3.80 0.97
CA TRP A 51 14.13 -2.35 0.88
C TRP A 51 15.11 -2.02 -0.26
N THR A 52 15.05 -0.78 -0.74
CA THR A 52 15.96 -0.21 -1.74
C THR A 52 16.08 1.31 -1.54
N SER A 53 16.79 2.01 -2.43
CA SER A 53 16.92 3.47 -2.45
C SER A 53 16.31 4.09 -3.70
N GLU A 54 15.97 5.38 -3.65
CA GLU A 54 15.46 6.12 -4.81
C GLU A 54 16.45 6.11 -5.99
N GLY A 55 17.75 6.21 -5.72
CA GLY A 55 18.79 6.12 -6.75
C GLY A 55 18.81 4.76 -7.45
N ALA A 56 18.75 3.67 -6.67
CA ALA A 56 18.67 2.32 -7.23
C ALA A 56 17.39 2.12 -8.07
N LEU A 57 16.27 2.74 -7.70
CA LEU A 57 15.04 2.70 -8.51
C LEU A 57 15.19 3.43 -9.85
N ALA A 58 15.96 4.51 -9.91
CA ALA A 58 16.25 5.22 -11.16
C ALA A 58 17.18 4.42 -12.08
N GLU A 59 18.08 3.62 -11.51
CA GLU A 59 19.09 2.82 -12.24
C GLU A 59 18.55 1.50 -12.82
N VAL A 60 17.45 0.96 -12.27
CA VAL A 60 16.75 -0.23 -12.84
C VAL A 60 16.29 0.01 -14.29
N TYR A 61 16.16 1.27 -14.72
CA TYR A 61 15.85 1.65 -16.10
C TYR A 61 17.07 1.64 -17.05
N CYS A 62 18.31 1.70 -16.52
CA CYS A 62 19.53 1.94 -17.30
C CYS A 62 20.56 0.79 -17.28
N GLY A 63 20.31 -0.31 -16.55
CA GLY A 63 21.09 -1.55 -16.66
C GLY A 63 22.28 -1.69 -15.70
N GLU A 64 22.39 -0.86 -14.66
CA GLU A 64 23.29 -1.09 -13.52
C GLU A 64 22.60 -1.92 -12.43
N THR A 65 23.40 -2.60 -11.58
CA THR A 65 22.88 -3.50 -10.54
C THR A 65 22.19 -2.71 -9.41
N GLY A 66 20.87 -2.57 -9.50
CA GLY A 66 20.04 -2.07 -8.40
C GLY A 66 20.22 -2.93 -7.13
N VAL A 67 20.44 -2.28 -5.98
CA VAL A 67 20.71 -2.97 -4.72
C VAL A 67 19.43 -3.17 -3.92
N ILE A 68 19.19 -4.41 -3.48
CA ILE A 68 18.09 -4.81 -2.62
C ILE A 68 18.68 -5.44 -1.35
N GLY A 69 18.13 -5.12 -0.18
CA GLY A 69 18.67 -5.59 1.10
C GLY A 69 17.91 -5.09 2.32
N PRO A 70 18.50 -5.23 3.53
CA PRO A 70 17.89 -4.79 4.77
C PRO A 70 17.68 -3.27 4.81
N LYS A 71 16.62 -2.85 5.52
CA LYS A 71 16.33 -1.42 5.76
C LYS A 71 17.57 -0.72 6.32
N TYR A 72 17.81 0.51 5.86
CA TYR A 72 18.95 1.36 6.24
C TYR A 72 20.31 0.92 5.69
N ILE A 73 20.47 -0.32 5.22
CA ILE A 73 21.71 -0.75 4.53
C ILE A 73 21.70 -0.30 3.08
N VAL A 74 20.56 -0.48 2.40
CA VAL A 74 20.42 -0.19 0.96
C VAL A 74 19.52 1.01 0.66
N GLY A 75 18.86 1.56 1.68
CA GLY A 75 17.89 2.64 1.60
C GLY A 75 16.64 2.39 2.45
N ASP A 76 15.63 3.22 2.25
CA ASP A 76 14.39 3.28 3.04
C ASP A 76 13.13 3.19 2.18
N VAL A 77 13.25 2.91 0.88
CA VAL A 77 12.11 2.66 0.00
C VAL A 77 11.65 1.20 0.16
N PRO A 78 10.44 0.94 0.66
CA PRO A 78 9.94 -0.42 0.86
C PRO A 78 9.50 -1.07 -0.45
N LEU A 79 9.82 -2.35 -0.62
CA LEU A 79 9.33 -3.21 -1.69
C LEU A 79 8.32 -4.20 -1.09
N TYR A 80 7.10 -4.21 -1.64
CA TYR A 80 6.04 -5.12 -1.23
C TYR A 80 5.87 -6.21 -2.27
N ARG A 81 5.55 -7.44 -1.82
CA ARG A 81 5.06 -8.47 -2.74
C ARG A 81 3.71 -8.06 -3.28
N HIS A 82 3.39 -8.43 -4.52
CA HIS A 82 2.01 -8.33 -4.98
C HIS A 82 1.13 -9.28 -4.16
N ALA A 83 -0.08 -8.83 -3.84
CA ALA A 83 -1.08 -9.65 -3.15
C ALA A 83 -1.72 -10.67 -4.10
#